data_AF-A0A7W2A9E9-F1
#
_entry.id   AF-A0A7W2A9E9-F1
#
_cell.length_a   1.000
_cell.length_b   1.000
_cell.length_c   1.000
_cell.angle_alpha   90.00
_cell.angle_beta   90.00
_cell.angle_gamma   90.00
#
_symmetry.space_group_name_H-M   'P 1'
#
loop_
_entity.id
_entity.type
_entity.pdbx_description
1 polymer ?
#
loop_
_entity_poly.entity_id
_entity_poly.type
_entity_poly.pdbx_seq_one_letter_code
_entity_poly.pdbx_strand_id
1 'polypeptide(L)' 'MKGVILCAGKGTRMQPFSFTVPKTLLPVQINQFFIIA' A
#
# COMPACT_ATOMS: atom_id res chain seq x y z
N MET A 1 21.58 6.94 10.32
CA MET A 1 20.25 7.57 10.49
C MET A 1 19.18 6.53 10.21
N LYS A 2 18.02 6.56 10.89
CA LYS A 2 16.91 5.61 10.67
C LYS A 2 15.68 6.37 10.16
N GLY A 3 14.97 5.81 9.19
CA GLY A 3 13.71 6.34 8.66
C GLY A 3 12.53 5.48 9.10
N VAL A 4 11.33 6.08 9.15
CA VAL A 4 10.07 5.40 9.49
C VAL A 4 9.09 5.63 8.34
N ILE A 5 8.42 4.55 7.90
CA ILE A 5 7.36 4.61 6.89
C ILE A 5 6.02 4.34 7.59
N LEU A 6 5.11 5.31 7.53
CA LEU A 6 3.77 5.14 8.09
C LEU A 6 2.86 4.39 7.09
N CYS A 7 2.65 3.10 7.35
CA CYS A 7 1.80 2.22 6.54
C CYS A 7 0.38 2.10 7.11
N ALA A 8 -0.30 3.23 7.30
CA ALA A 8 -1.64 3.29 7.92
C ALA A 8 -2.74 3.76 6.95
N GLY A 9 -4.00 3.61 7.36
CA GLY A 9 -5.18 4.10 6.66
C GLY A 9 -6.06 3.01 6.06
N LYS A 10 -7.39 3.18 6.12
CA LYS A 10 -8.37 2.20 5.63
C LYS A 10 -8.44 2.00 4.11
N GLY A 11 -7.73 2.83 3.33
CA GLY A 11 -7.69 2.70 1.87
C GLY A 11 -9.04 2.93 1.17
N THR A 12 -10.03 3.58 1.81
CA THR A 12 -11.41 3.69 1.27
C THR A 12 -11.51 4.24 -0.15
N ARG A 13 -10.59 5.14 -0.56
CA ARG A 13 -10.50 5.67 -1.93
C ARG A 13 -10.06 4.65 -2.99
N MET A 14 -9.50 3.53 -2.55
CA MET A 14 -8.92 2.47 -3.37
C MET A 14 -9.71 1.17 -3.26
N GLN A 15 -10.89 1.22 -2.63
CA GLN A 15 -11.86 0.14 -2.67
C GLN A 15 -12.39 -0.01 -4.11
N PRO A 16 -12.67 -1.25 -4.56
CA PRO A 16 -12.76 -2.47 -3.75
C PRO A 16 -11.42 -3.19 -3.49
N PHE A 17 -10.33 -2.78 -4.14
CA PHE A 17 -9.04 -3.47 -4.06
C PHE A 17 -8.45 -3.50 -2.65
N SER A 18 -8.76 -2.48 -1.84
CA SER A 18 -8.28 -2.41 -0.47
C SER A 18 -9.21 -3.05 0.59
N PHE A 19 -10.21 -3.84 0.19
CA PHE A 19 -11.09 -4.53 1.17
C PHE A 19 -10.38 -5.67 1.89
N THR A 20 -9.60 -6.46 1.16
CA THR A 20 -8.88 -7.64 1.67
C THR A 20 -7.38 -7.43 1.72
N VAL A 21 -6.85 -6.49 0.91
CA VAL A 21 -5.42 -6.23 0.79
C VAL A 21 -5.12 -4.78 1.21
N PRO A 22 -4.16 -4.52 2.10
CA PRO A 22 -3.76 -3.16 2.45
C PRO A 22 -3.28 -2.38 1.22
N LYS A 23 -3.60 -1.07 1.15
CA LYS A 23 -3.17 -0.21 0.04
C LYS A 23 -1.65 -0.24 -0.20
N THR A 24 -0.86 -0.44 0.84
CA THR A 24 0.61 -0.52 0.78
C THR A 24 1.13 -1.77 0.06
N LEU A 25 0.32 -2.83 -0.02
CA LEU A 25 0.65 -4.10 -0.68
C LEU A 25 0.00 -4.25 -2.07
N LEU A 26 -0.67 -3.21 -2.57
CA LEU A 26 -1.19 -3.23 -3.93
C LEU A 26 -0.03 -3.12 -4.93
N PRO A 27 -0.04 -3.90 -6.02
CA PRO A 27 1.01 -3.85 -7.02
C PRO A 27 0.94 -2.53 -7.78
N VAL A 28 2.11 -1.91 -7.99
CA VAL A 28 2.29 -0.75 -8.86
C VAL A 28 2.73 -1.19 -10.25
N GLN A 29 3.55 -2.25 -10.31
CA GLN A 29 3.99 -2.94 -11.52
C GLN A 29 4.27 -4.41 -11.19
N ILE A 30 4.61 -5.21 -12.21
CA ILE A 30 4.67 -6.68 -12.17
C ILE A 30 5.43 -7.26 -10.95
N ASN A 31 6.45 -6.56 -10.44
CA ASN A 31 7.24 -6.97 -9.26
C ASN A 31 7.46 -5.86 -8.21
N GLN A 32 6.57 -4.86 -8.11
CA GLN A 32 6.72 -3.77 -7.13
C GLN A 32 5.39 -3.48 -6.43
N PHE A 33 5.44 -3.31 -5.11
CA PHE A 33 4.30 -2.90 -4.28
C PHE A 33 4.37 -1.43 -3.87
N PHE A 34 3.22 -0.85 -3.53
CA PHE A 34 3.06 0.57 -3.20
C PHE A 34 3.94 1.06 -2.04
N ILE A 35 4.31 0.18 -1.10
CA ILE A 35 5.22 0.52 0.01
C ILE A 35 6.68 0.79 -0.42
N ILE A 36 7.07 0.31 -1.61
CA ILE A 36 8.42 0.45 -2.19
C ILE A 36 8.39 1.46 -3.36
N ALA A 37 7.26 2.13 -3.59
CA ALA A 37 7.11 3.17 -4.62
C ALA A 37 7.46 4.55 -4.08
#